data_AF-A0A2E9MVL5-F1
#
_entry.id   AF-A0A2E9MVL5-F1
#
_cell.length_a   1.000
_cell.length_b   1.000
_cell.length_c   1.000
_cell.angle_alpha   90.00
_cell.angle_beta   90.00
_cell.angle_gamma   90.00
#
_symmetry.space_group_name_H-M   'P 1'
#
loop_
_entity.id
_entity.type
_entity.pdbx_description
1 polymer ?
#
loop_
_entity_poly.entity_id
_entity_poly.type
_entity_poly.pdbx_seq_one_letter_code
_entity_poly.pdbx_strand_id
1 'polypeptide(L)' 'MSNKSKKEAALSTRVDLEEHIAEFLKSGGKVQQIPSGVSGQTSTSGPRQIVLSHKTSS' A
#
# COMPACT_ATOMS: atom_id res chain seq x y z
N MET A 1 15.92 23.99 2.28
CA MET A 1 14.52 23.55 2.40
C MET A 1 13.98 23.35 1.00
N SER A 2 13.89 22.11 0.52
CA SER A 2 13.49 21.77 -0.86
C SER A 2 12.02 22.13 -1.08
N ASN A 3 11.76 23.15 -1.90
CA ASN A 3 10.42 23.56 -2.29
C ASN A 3 9.84 22.55 -3.29
N LYS A 4 9.11 21.54 -2.80
CA LYS A 4 8.49 20.54 -3.67
C LYS A 4 7.21 21.14 -4.23
N SER A 5 7.26 21.56 -5.49
CA SER A 5 6.09 22.01 -6.24
C SER A 5 5.00 20.93 -6.17
N LYS A 6 3.79 21.37 -5.82
CA LYS A 6 2.59 20.52 -5.81
C LYS A 6 2.36 20.11 -7.26
N LYS A 7 2.72 18.87 -7.62
CA LYS A 7 2.37 18.35 -8.95
C LYS A 7 0.85 18.37 -9.03
N GLU A 8 0.34 19.11 -10.00
CA GLU A 8 -1.04 19.04 -10.47
C GLU A 8 -1.44 17.57 -10.58
N ALA A 9 -2.58 17.23 -9.96
CA ALA A 9 -3.11 15.88 -10.05
C ALA A 9 -3.46 15.64 -11.52
N ALA A 10 -2.74 14.72 -12.18
CA ALA A 10 -3.03 14.35 -13.54
C ALA A 10 -4.50 13.90 -13.59
N LEU A 11 -5.33 14.66 -14.31
CA LEU A 11 -6.70 14.31 -14.64
C LEU A 11 -6.66 13.16 -15.66
N SER A 12 -6.22 11.98 -15.21
CA SER A 12 -6.12 10.80 -16.06
C SER A 12 -7.54 10.29 -16.33
N THR A 13 -7.96 10.44 -17.58
CA THR A 13 -9.25 9.93 -18.05
C THR A 13 -9.12 8.43 -18.25
N ARG A 14 -10.23 7.67 -18.17
CA ARG A 14 -10.20 6.20 -18.38
C ARG A 14 -9.51 5.82 -19.70
N VAL A 15 -9.69 6.63 -20.74
CA VAL A 15 -9.09 6.45 -22.06
C VAL A 15 -7.55 6.48 -21.98
N ASP A 16 -6.98 7.46 -21.29
CA ASP A 16 -5.52 7.61 -21.16
C ASP A 16 -4.89 6.39 -20.45
N LEU A 17 -5.60 5.86 -19.43
CA LEU A 17 -5.14 4.67 -18.71
C LEU A 17 -5.08 3.43 -19.61
N GLU A 18 -6.07 3.24 -20.47
CA GLU A 18 -6.11 2.10 -21.40
C GLU A 18 -4.94 2.14 -22.40
N GLU A 19 -4.63 3.33 -22.94
CA GLU A 19 -3.49 3.53 -23.84
C GLU A 19 -2.16 3.18 -23.15
N HIS A 20 -1.93 3.73 -21.95
CA HIS A 20 -0.72 3.45 -21.18
C HIS A 20 -0.58 1.96 -20.82
N ILE A 21 -1.69 1.29 -20.47
CA ILE A 21 -1.69 -0.15 -20.19
C ILE A 21 -1.34 -0.93 -21.48
N ALA A 22 -1.89 -0.55 -22.63
CA ALA A 22 -1.61 -1.22 -23.89
C ALA A 22 -0.14 -1.07 -24.32
N GLU A 23 0.45 0.11 -24.16
CA GLU A 23 1.88 0.34 -24.41
C GLU A 23 2.77 -0.47 -23.47
N PHE A 24 2.43 -0.51 -22.18
CA PHE A 24 3.16 -1.30 -21.19
C PHE A 24 3.17 -2.79 -21.55
N LEU A 25 2.02 -3.36 -21.92
CA LEU A 25 1.91 -4.75 -22.34
C LEU A 25 2.67 -5.02 -23.65
N LYS A 26 2.58 -4.12 -24.64
CA LYS A 26 3.32 -4.24 -25.92
C LYS A 26 4.83 -4.21 -25.71
N SER A 27 5.33 -3.44 -24.74
CA SER A 27 6.76 -3.39 -24.41
C SER A 27 7.29 -4.67 -23.75
N GLY A 28 6.43 -5.66 -23.50
CA GLY A 28 6.76 -6.91 -22.81
C GLY A 28 6.66 -6.82 -21.29
N GLY A 29 6.10 -5.72 -20.77
CA GLY A 29 5.78 -5.55 -19.36
C GLY A 29 4.74 -6.58 -18.90
N LYS A 30 4.86 -7.02 -17.64
CA LYS A 30 3.94 -8.00 -17.03
C LYS A 30 3.26 -7.36 -15.83
N VAL A 31 1.93 -7.45 -15.80
CA VAL A 31 1.15 -7.03 -14.62
C VAL A 31 1.28 -8.11 -13.56
N GLN A 32 1.82 -7.74 -12.39
CA GLN A 32 1.87 -8.64 -11.23
C GLN A 32 0.59 -8.49 -10.42
N GLN A 33 -0.12 -9.60 -10.24
CA GLN A 33 -1.22 -9.66 -9.29
C GLN A 33 -0.63 -9.96 -7.90
N ILE A 34 -0.77 -9.00 -6.99
CA ILE A 34 -0.38 -9.20 -5.60
C ILE A 34 -1.56 -9.89 -4.90
N PRO A 35 -1.38 -11.10 -4.33
CA PRO A 35 -2.42 -11.77 -3.57
C PRO A 35 -2.90 -10.87 -2.42
N SER A 36 -4.20 -10.80 -2.19
CA SER A 36 -4.73 -10.12 -1.01
C SER A 36 -4.20 -10.80 0.25
N GLY A 37 -3.52 -10.07 1.13
CA GLY A 37 -3.02 -10.60 2.40
C GLY A 37 -1.50 -10.63 2.57
N VAL A 38 -0.70 -10.27 1.55
CA VAL A 38 0.76 -10.00 1.71
C VAL A 38 1.04 -8.58 2.23
N SER A 39 0.06 -8.00 2.91
CA SER A 39 0.20 -6.71 3.56
C SER A 39 1.06 -6.90 4.80
N GLY A 40 2.29 -6.39 4.77
CA GLY A 40 3.09 -6.10 5.96
C GLY A 40 2.43 -5.09 6.91
N GLN A 41 1.15 -4.78 6.72
CA GLN A 41 0.31 -4.09 7.68
C GLN A 41 -0.03 -5.07 8.80
N THR A 42 0.90 -5.17 9.75
CA THR A 42 0.62 -5.65 11.10
C THR A 42 -0.67 -4.96 11.56
N SER A 43 -1.67 -5.75 11.95
CA SER A 43 -3.01 -5.25 12.31
C SER A 43 -2.93 -3.93 13.07
N THR A 44 -3.79 -2.98 12.70
CA THR A 44 -3.95 -1.68 13.37
C THR A 44 -4.35 -1.77 14.85
N SER A 45 -4.39 -2.97 15.46
CA SER A 45 -4.44 -3.06 16.91
C SER A 45 -3.03 -2.82 17.44
N GLY A 46 -2.79 -1.58 17.88
CA GLY A 46 -1.59 -1.20 18.61
C GLY A 46 -1.30 -2.10 19.83
N PRO A 47 -0.21 -1.84 20.57
CA PRO A 47 0.28 -2.70 21.63
C PRO A 47 -0.85 -3.10 22.60
N ARG A 48 -1.21 -4.38 22.63
CA ARG A 48 -2.16 -4.88 23.64
C ARG A 48 -1.43 -4.86 24.98
N GLN A 49 -1.84 -3.95 25.86
CA GLN A 49 -1.37 -3.91 27.24
C GLN A 49 -1.61 -5.28 27.87
N ILE A 50 -0.53 -5.96 28.25
CA ILE A 50 -0.59 -7.20 29.04
C ILE A 50 -0.45 -6.82 30.51
N VAL A 51 -1.45 -7.18 31.32
CA VAL A 51 -1.35 -7.06 32.78
C VAL A 51 -0.70 -8.34 33.30
N LEU A 52 0.58 -8.27 33.67
CA LEU A 52 1.27 -9.36 34.38
C LEU A 52 0.91 -9.28 35.87
N SER A 53 -0.22 -9.87 36.26
CA SER A 53 -0.49 -10.15 37.67
C SER A 53 -0.64 -11.65 37.87
N HIS A 54 0.48 -12.31 38.19
CA HIS A 54 0.41 -13.52 38.99
C HIS A 54 0.35 -13.08 40.46
N LYS A 55 -0.86 -13.12 41.04
CA LYS A 55 -0.96 -13.33 42.48
C LYS A 55 -0.29 -14.67 42.78
N THR A 56 0.98 -14.66 43.16
CA THR A 56 1.56 -15.77 43.89
C THR A 56 0.91 -15.77 45.26
N SER A 57 -0.03 -16.71 45.45
CA SER A 57 -0.43 -17.18 46.76
C SER A 57 0.79 -17.73 47.48
N SER A 58 1.26 -17.05 48.52
CA SER A 58 1.90 -17.64 49.70
C SER A 58 1.93 -16.64 50.85
#